data_AF-U9TX98-F1
#
_entry.id   AF-U9TX98-F1
#
_cell.length_a   1.000
_cell.length_b   1.000
_cell.length_c   1.000
_cell.angle_alpha   90.00
_cell.angle_beta   90.00
_cell.angle_gamma   90.00
#
_symmetry.space_group_name_H-M   'P 1'
#
loop_
_entity.id
_entity.type
_entity.pdbx_description
1 polymer ?
#
loop_
_entity_poly.entity_id
_entity_poly.type
_entity_poly.pdbx_seq_one_letter_code
_entity_poly.pdbx_strand_id
1 'polypeptide(L)'
;MKPITDRNGKIYLLAGFNFTTLQNAKRNGGMFIFDTINSSCVLNYHDIYTRMLRVEYSATLLLNDIIVYMGGKGSDGTNFTDGFSTVYLYYTNNSTWASKPTTGSIPKGDNGISSVLGLDGFRIIVFCGVDIDNKMLYVLDTTNYNWSEPNVSGKGPIMKRFDHTANVIGKYMVIAFGK
;
A
#
# COMPACT_ATOMS: atom_id res chain seq x y z
N MET A 1 2.41 6.34 5.52
CA MET A 1 2.79 4.90 5.55
C MET A 1 1.92 4.21 6.57
N LYS A 2 1.31 3.06 6.25
CA LYS A 2 0.44 2.30 7.16
C LYS A 2 1.06 0.93 7.43
N PRO A 3 1.32 0.53 8.69
CA PRO A 3 1.75 -0.83 9.00
C PRO A 3 0.60 -1.81 8.76
N ILE A 4 0.94 -3.05 8.40
CA ILE A 4 -0.02 -4.11 8.11
C ILE A 4 0.15 -5.23 9.13
N THR A 5 -0.93 -5.59 9.82
CA THR A 5 -0.94 -6.71 10.76
C THR A 5 -1.52 -7.94 10.06
N ASP A 6 -0.78 -9.04 10.05
CA ASP A 6 -1.29 -10.33 9.56
C ASP A 6 -2.12 -11.08 10.61
N ARG A 7 -2.66 -12.23 10.20
CA ARG A 7 -3.49 -13.09 11.05
C ARG A 7 -2.68 -13.86 12.10
N ASN A 8 -1.35 -13.88 11.97
CA ASN A 8 -0.43 -14.58 12.86
C ASN A 8 0.18 -13.64 13.91
N GLY A 9 -0.27 -12.38 13.98
CA GLY A 9 0.23 -11.40 14.94
C GLY A 9 1.55 -10.75 14.55
N LYS A 10 1.93 -10.78 13.26
CA LYS A 10 3.08 -10.05 12.75
C LYS A 10 2.64 -8.72 12.14
N ILE A 11 3.37 -7.66 12.46
CA ILE A 11 3.20 -6.32 11.90
C ILE A 11 4.34 -6.05 10.92
N TYR A 12 3.98 -5.65 9.70
CA TYR A 12 4.87 -5.33 8.61
C TYR A 12 4.88 -3.83 8.35
N LEU A 13 6.06 -3.22 8.38
CA LEU A 13 6.25 -1.81 8.03
C LEU A 13 7.40 -1.67 7.04
N LEU A 14 7.05 -1.33 5.79
CA LEU A 14 8.03 -1.05 4.76
C LEU A 14 8.59 0.37 4.95
N ALA A 15 9.87 0.46 5.29
CA ALA A 15 10.63 1.70 5.25
C ALA A 15 11.20 1.88 3.85
N GLY A 16 10.59 2.74 3.04
CA GLY A 16 11.06 3.04 1.68
C GLY A 16 12.00 4.26 1.59
N PHE A 17 12.77 4.54 2.64
CA PHE A 17 13.66 5.70 2.73
C PHE A 17 14.97 5.34 3.44
N ASN A 18 15.98 6.20 3.31
CA ASN A 18 17.27 6.02 3.96
C ASN A 18 17.18 6.28 5.48
N PHE A 19 17.76 5.40 6.29
CA PHE A 19 17.86 5.60 7.74
C PHE A 19 19.16 5.03 8.31
N THR A 20 19.50 5.46 9.52
CA THR A 20 20.63 4.92 10.29
C THR A 20 20.08 4.15 11.48
N THR A 21 20.51 2.91 11.65
CA THR A 21 20.15 2.07 12.80
C THR A 21 20.84 2.53 14.08
N LEU A 22 20.36 2.05 15.24
CA LEU A 22 21.00 2.32 16.54
C LEU A 22 22.46 1.81 16.60
N GLN A 23 22.82 0.82 15.79
CA GLN A 23 24.18 0.30 15.64
C GLN A 23 25.01 1.10 14.61
N ASN A 24 24.58 2.31 14.23
CA ASN A 24 25.22 3.18 13.24
C ASN A 24 25.33 2.60 11.81
N ALA A 25 24.62 1.50 11.49
CA ALA A 25 24.55 1.00 10.13
C ALA A 25 23.57 1.83 9.29
N LYS A 26 24.04 2.35 8.15
CA LYS A 26 23.21 3.03 7.15
C LYS A 26 22.45 2.00 6.32
N ARG A 27 21.15 2.22 6.12
CA ARG A 27 20.26 1.37 5.33
C ARG A 27 19.51 2.22 4.31
N ASN A 28 19.32 1.66 3.12
CA ASN A 28 18.49 2.25 2.07
C ASN A 28 17.20 1.42 1.96
N GLY A 29 16.28 1.74 2.85
CA GLY A 29 15.03 1.01 3.05
C GLY A 29 15.16 -0.35 3.75
N GLY A 30 14.04 -1.06 3.81
CA GLY A 30 13.91 -2.37 4.44
C GLY A 30 12.50 -2.61 4.98
N MET A 31 12.23 -3.82 5.46
CA MET A 31 10.96 -4.19 6.09
C MET A 31 11.18 -4.44 7.57
N PHE A 32 10.54 -3.65 8.43
CA PHE A 32 10.42 -4.00 9.84
C PHE A 32 9.30 -5.03 10.00
N ILE A 33 9.61 -6.14 10.67
CA ILE A 33 8.64 -7.18 11.00
C ILE A 33 8.63 -7.32 12.51
N PHE A 34 7.54 -6.89 13.13
CA PHE A 34 7.33 -7.00 14.58
C PHE A 34 6.37 -8.14 14.89
N ASP A 35 6.87 -9.16 15.57
CA ASP A 35 6.08 -10.26 16.10
C ASP A 35 5.49 -9.83 17.45
N THR A 36 4.18 -9.59 17.47
CA THR A 36 3.46 -9.15 18.68
C THR A 36 3.31 -10.25 19.72
N ILE A 37 3.38 -11.52 19.32
CA ILE A 37 3.25 -12.65 20.24
C ILE A 37 4.55 -12.86 20.99
N ASN A 38 5.66 -12.85 20.28
CA ASN A 38 7.00 -13.04 20.85
C ASN A 38 7.68 -11.73 21.28
N SER A 39 7.06 -10.58 21.03
CA SER A 39 7.61 -9.25 21.30
C SER A 39 9.02 -9.05 20.70
N SER A 40 9.20 -9.49 19.46
CA SER A 40 10.49 -9.40 18.77
C SER A 40 10.36 -8.60 17.49
N CYS A 41 11.39 -7.83 17.15
CA CYS A 41 11.43 -7.03 15.93
C CYS A 41 12.65 -7.42 15.12
N VAL A 42 12.44 -7.74 13.84
CA VAL A 42 13.53 -7.97 12.89
C VAL A 42 13.45 -6.96 11.76
N LEU A 43 14.60 -6.41 11.38
CA LEU A 43 14.74 -5.65 10.15
C LEU A 43 15.16 -6.61 9.04
N ASN A 44 14.25 -6.90 8.13
CA ASN A 44 14.56 -7.66 6.93
C ASN A 44 15.07 -6.70 5.84
N TYR A 45 16.31 -6.92 5.43
CA TYR A 45 17.03 -6.12 4.43
C TYR A 45 17.76 -7.10 3.50
N HIS A 46 17.19 -7.33 2.31
CA HIS A 46 17.88 -7.95 1.16
C HIS A 46 17.82 -7.01 -0.04
N ASP A 47 18.68 -7.21 -1.04
CA ASP A 47 18.72 -6.39 -2.25
C ASP A 47 17.39 -6.34 -3.03
N ILE A 48 16.50 -7.32 -2.84
CA ILE A 48 15.15 -7.34 -3.43
C ILE A 48 14.20 -6.30 -2.80
N TYR A 49 14.47 -5.84 -1.57
CA TYR A 49 13.65 -4.84 -0.87
C TYR A 49 13.85 -3.42 -1.42
N THR A 50 14.78 -3.24 -2.36
CA THR A 50 14.93 -2.01 -3.17
C THR A 50 13.80 -1.80 -4.18
N ARG A 51 12.97 -2.83 -4.43
CA ARG A 51 11.89 -2.77 -5.43
C ARG A 51 10.82 -1.73 -5.13
N MET A 52 10.66 -1.37 -3.85
CA MET A 52 9.68 -0.34 -3.45
C MET A 52 10.26 0.63 -2.41
N LEU A 53 11.31 1.36 -2.80
CA LEU A 53 11.86 2.49 -2.05
C LEU A 53 10.94 3.72 -2.19
N ARG A 54 9.72 3.59 -1.66
CA ARG A 54 8.68 4.61 -1.74
C ARG A 54 8.18 4.99 -0.36
N VAL A 55 7.75 6.24 -0.24
CA VAL A 55 6.94 6.74 0.86
C VAL A 55 5.52 7.01 0.35
N GLU A 56 4.59 7.20 1.27
CA GLU A 56 3.20 7.55 0.95
C GLU A 56 2.49 6.56 0.00
N TYR A 57 2.97 5.31 -0.04
CA TYR A 57 2.35 4.19 -0.72
C TYR A 57 1.11 3.68 0.02
N SER A 58 0.31 2.86 -0.66
CA SER A 58 -0.69 2.01 -0.01
C SER A 58 -0.19 0.58 0.19
N ALA A 59 -0.69 -0.06 1.24
CA ALA A 59 -0.50 -1.48 1.50
C ALA A 59 -1.82 -2.09 1.97
N THR A 60 -2.18 -3.27 1.44
CA THR A 60 -3.38 -4.02 1.83
C THR A 60 -3.04 -5.51 1.95
N LEU A 61 -3.43 -6.14 3.06
CA LEU A 61 -3.34 -7.58 3.26
C LEU A 61 -4.51 -8.30 2.59
N LEU A 62 -4.23 -9.30 1.77
CA LEU A 62 -5.23 -10.19 1.18
C LEU A 62 -5.55 -11.38 2.09
N LEU A 63 -6.65 -12.10 1.79
CA LEU A 63 -7.04 -13.30 2.54
C LEU A 63 -6.04 -14.47 2.44
N ASN A 64 -5.18 -14.46 1.43
CA ASN A 64 -4.14 -15.47 1.18
C ASN A 64 -2.75 -15.07 1.71
N ASP A 65 -2.71 -14.17 2.70
CA ASP A 65 -1.50 -13.71 3.39
C ASP A 65 -0.45 -13.02 2.49
N ILE A 66 -0.90 -12.48 1.36
CA ILE A 66 -0.09 -11.60 0.50
C ILE A 66 -0.39 -10.15 0.85
N ILE A 67 0.64 -9.34 1.07
CA ILE A 67 0.50 -7.89 1.18
C ILE A 67 0.74 -7.29 -0.20
N VAL A 68 -0.23 -6.55 -0.71
CA VAL A 68 -0.13 -5.81 -1.97
C VAL A 68 0.26 -4.38 -1.67
N TYR A 69 1.39 -3.93 -2.23
CA TYR A 69 1.85 -2.56 -2.17
C TYR A 69 1.76 -1.89 -3.54
N MET A 70 1.41 -0.61 -3.57
CA MET A 70 1.25 0.17 -4.80
C MET A 70 1.31 1.68 -4.58
N GLY A 71 1.51 2.43 -5.66
CA GLY A 71 1.60 3.89 -5.64
C GLY A 71 2.80 4.40 -4.85
N GLY A 72 2.66 5.59 -4.28
CA GLY A 72 3.71 6.27 -3.53
C GLY A 72 4.74 6.96 -4.42
N LYS A 73 5.64 7.69 -3.78
CA LYS A 73 6.71 8.46 -4.42
C LYS A 73 8.05 8.20 -3.73
N GLY A 74 9.14 8.60 -4.34
CA GLY A 74 10.47 8.54 -3.72
C GLY A 74 10.53 9.43 -2.48
N SER A 75 11.42 9.09 -1.54
CA SER A 75 11.61 9.91 -0.34
C SER A 75 12.11 11.34 -0.63
N ASP A 76 12.69 11.54 -1.81
CA ASP A 76 13.11 12.83 -2.37
C ASP A 76 12.00 13.56 -3.15
N GLY A 77 10.79 13.00 -3.19
CA GLY A 77 9.65 13.52 -3.94
C GLY A 77 9.58 13.07 -5.40
N THR A 78 10.47 12.19 -5.85
CA THR A 78 10.44 11.69 -7.23
C THR A 78 9.19 10.85 -7.52
N ASN A 79 8.51 11.13 -8.62
CA ASN A 79 7.39 10.31 -9.08
C ASN A 79 7.92 9.09 -9.85
N PHE A 80 7.38 7.91 -9.56
CA PHE A 80 7.70 6.69 -10.29
C PHE A 80 6.74 6.46 -11.45
N THR A 81 7.26 6.01 -12.59
CA THR A 81 6.50 5.83 -13.84
C THR A 81 5.57 4.62 -13.83
N ASP A 82 5.85 3.63 -12.98
CA ASP A 82 5.06 2.41 -12.86
C ASP A 82 3.84 2.54 -11.91
N GLY A 83 3.72 3.66 -11.18
CA GLY A 83 2.59 4.05 -10.33
C GLY A 83 1.63 2.94 -9.91
N PHE A 84 0.50 2.85 -10.61
CA PHE A 84 -0.48 1.76 -10.50
C PHE A 84 -0.41 0.73 -11.63
N SER A 85 0.44 0.95 -12.65
CA SER A 85 0.66 -0.01 -13.74
C SER A 85 1.43 -1.25 -13.29
N THR A 86 2.06 -1.20 -12.11
CA THR A 86 2.64 -2.35 -11.42
C THR A 86 2.23 -2.36 -9.95
N VAL A 87 1.92 -3.54 -9.41
CA VAL A 87 1.81 -3.76 -7.97
C VAL A 87 2.95 -4.66 -7.49
N TYR A 88 3.34 -4.47 -6.22
CA TYR A 88 4.36 -5.26 -5.56
C TYR A 88 3.71 -6.17 -4.53
N LEU A 89 4.05 -7.45 -4.60
CA LEU A 89 3.48 -8.51 -3.76
C LEU A 89 4.52 -8.95 -2.76
N TYR A 90 4.19 -8.92 -1.48
CA TYR A 90 5.00 -9.49 -0.43
C TYR A 90 4.33 -10.74 0.13
N TYR A 91 4.98 -11.88 -0.04
CA TYR A 91 4.54 -13.17 0.47
C TYR A 91 5.01 -13.32 1.92
N THR A 92 4.09 -13.22 2.87
CA THR A 92 4.43 -13.23 4.31
C THR A 92 4.94 -14.58 4.81
N ASN A 93 4.54 -15.68 4.15
CA ASN A 93 4.89 -17.06 4.51
C ASN A 93 6.39 -17.35 4.37
N ASN A 94 7.03 -16.83 3.32
CA ASN A 94 8.44 -17.08 2.99
C ASN A 94 9.26 -15.79 2.89
N SER A 95 8.66 -14.63 3.20
CA SER A 95 9.32 -13.32 3.17
C SER A 95 9.92 -12.96 1.81
N THR A 96 9.23 -13.28 0.72
CA THR A 96 9.68 -12.98 -0.66
C THR A 96 8.84 -11.92 -1.34
N TRP A 97 9.39 -11.30 -2.39
CA TRP A 97 8.70 -10.29 -3.19
C TRP A 97 8.53 -10.73 -4.64
N ALA A 98 7.40 -10.32 -5.22
CA ALA A 98 7.18 -10.32 -6.67
C ALA A 98 6.63 -8.96 -7.12
N SER A 99 6.74 -8.69 -8.42
CA SER A 99 6.03 -7.59 -9.07
C SER A 99 5.02 -8.17 -10.06
N LYS A 100 3.88 -7.50 -10.22
CA LYS A 100 2.83 -7.93 -11.12
C LYS A 100 2.34 -6.72 -11.94
N PRO A 101 2.43 -6.77 -13.29
CA PRO A 101 1.81 -5.73 -14.11
C PRO A 101 0.30 -5.77 -13.95
N THR A 102 -0.32 -4.61 -14.00
CA THR A 102 -1.78 -4.46 -13.97
C THR A 102 -2.30 -4.11 -15.36
N THR A 103 -3.62 -4.26 -15.53
CA THR A 103 -4.32 -4.00 -16.80
C THR A 103 -5.62 -3.26 -16.54
N GLY A 104 -6.40 -2.96 -17.59
CA GLY A 104 -7.70 -2.29 -17.46
C GLY A 104 -7.59 -0.78 -17.42
N SER A 105 -8.49 -0.12 -16.69
CA SER A 105 -8.51 1.34 -16.51
C SER A 105 -7.47 1.76 -15.48
N ILE A 106 -6.19 1.61 -15.82
CA ILE A 106 -5.08 1.88 -14.91
C ILE A 106 -5.10 3.37 -14.52
N PRO A 107 -5.23 3.71 -13.23
CA PRO A 107 -5.20 5.10 -12.79
C PRO A 107 -3.80 5.69 -12.99
N LYS A 108 -3.72 7.02 -13.09
CA LYS A 108 -2.42 7.71 -13.01
C LYS A 108 -1.80 7.41 -11.65
N GLY A 109 -0.49 7.11 -11.62
CA GLY A 109 0.24 6.89 -10.37
C GLY A 109 0.09 8.07 -9.41
N ASP A 110 -0.05 7.77 -8.12
CA ASP A 110 -0.26 8.78 -7.08
C ASP A 110 0.34 8.35 -5.73
N ASN A 111 0.45 9.30 -4.81
CA ASN A 111 0.97 9.18 -3.46
C ASN A 111 0.00 9.82 -2.45
N GLY A 112 0.22 9.53 -1.16
CA GLY A 112 -0.65 10.00 -0.07
C GLY A 112 -2.00 9.29 -0.07
N ILE A 113 -2.06 8.13 -0.74
CA ILE A 113 -3.26 7.35 -0.99
C ILE A 113 -3.58 6.43 0.19
N SER A 114 -4.83 6.00 0.30
CA SER A 114 -5.21 4.90 1.20
C SER A 114 -5.94 3.79 0.47
N SER A 115 -5.89 2.58 1.02
CA SER A 115 -6.61 1.43 0.46
C SER A 115 -7.17 0.54 1.55
N VAL A 116 -8.19 -0.22 1.16
CA VAL A 116 -8.81 -1.26 1.98
C VAL A 116 -9.09 -2.49 1.14
N LEU A 117 -9.12 -3.66 1.78
CA LEU A 117 -9.66 -4.87 1.17
C LEU A 117 -11.20 -4.79 1.18
N GLY A 118 -11.81 -4.97 0.02
CA GLY A 118 -13.25 -5.09 -0.13
C GLY A 118 -13.79 -6.31 0.63
N LEU A 119 -15.08 -6.28 0.97
CA LEU A 119 -15.72 -7.35 1.73
C LEU A 119 -15.80 -8.69 0.99
N ASP A 120 -15.60 -8.66 -0.33
CA ASP A 120 -15.45 -9.86 -1.15
C ASP A 120 -14.10 -10.58 -0.94
N GLY A 121 -13.13 -9.94 -0.31
CA GLY A 121 -11.83 -10.53 0.02
C GLY A 121 -10.81 -10.56 -1.11
N PHE A 122 -11.11 -10.02 -2.29
CA PHE A 122 -10.20 -10.05 -3.45
C PHE A 122 -10.14 -8.75 -4.26
N ARG A 123 -10.98 -7.75 -3.95
CA ARG A 123 -10.87 -6.42 -4.57
C ARG A 123 -10.23 -5.44 -3.59
N ILE A 124 -9.19 -4.75 -4.02
CA ILE A 124 -8.61 -3.63 -3.27
C ILE A 124 -9.28 -2.35 -3.75
N ILE A 125 -9.84 -1.58 -2.81
CA ILE A 125 -10.43 -0.27 -3.08
C ILE A 125 -9.39 0.78 -2.69
N VAL A 126 -8.99 1.62 -3.64
CA VAL A 126 -8.03 2.73 -3.45
C VAL A 126 -8.79 4.04 -3.45
N PHE A 127 -8.51 4.90 -2.47
CA PHE A 127 -9.11 6.21 -2.35
C PHE A 127 -8.07 7.33 -2.35
N CYS A 128 -8.28 8.28 -3.26
CA CYS A 128 -7.64 9.60 -3.35
C CYS A 128 -6.11 9.62 -3.18
N GLY A 129 -5.53 10.81 -3.07
CA GLY A 129 -4.10 11.10 -3.20
C GLY A 129 -3.88 12.54 -3.68
N VAL A 130 -2.66 12.87 -4.09
CA VAL A 130 -2.27 14.23 -4.50
C VAL A 130 -2.64 14.52 -5.95
N ASP A 131 -2.36 13.58 -6.85
CA ASP A 131 -2.28 13.79 -8.30
C ASP A 131 -3.20 12.86 -9.12
N ILE A 132 -4.13 12.20 -8.42
CA ILE A 132 -5.24 11.44 -9.03
C ILE A 132 -6.08 12.36 -9.93
N ASP A 133 -6.73 11.80 -10.95
CA ASP A 133 -7.59 12.54 -11.87
C ASP A 133 -8.86 13.11 -11.18
N ASN A 134 -9.93 13.40 -11.91
CA ASN A 134 -11.18 13.89 -11.29
C ASN A 134 -11.95 12.81 -10.51
N LYS A 135 -11.55 11.54 -10.61
CA LYS A 135 -12.12 10.39 -9.92
C LYS A 135 -11.38 10.25 -8.58
N MET A 136 -12.03 9.68 -7.57
CA MET A 136 -11.43 9.55 -6.24
C MET A 136 -11.32 8.10 -5.78
N LEU A 137 -11.89 7.17 -6.56
CA LEU A 137 -12.02 5.76 -6.21
C LEU A 137 -11.64 4.89 -7.40
N TYR A 138 -10.81 3.89 -7.14
CA TYR A 138 -10.45 2.85 -8.10
C TYR A 138 -10.48 1.49 -7.42
N VAL A 139 -10.73 0.45 -8.22
CA VAL A 139 -10.83 -0.92 -7.72
C VAL A 139 -9.87 -1.80 -8.50
N LEU A 140 -8.95 -2.46 -7.79
CA LEU A 140 -8.08 -3.49 -8.33
C LEU A 140 -8.65 -4.86 -7.98
N ASP A 141 -9.00 -5.66 -8.98
CA ASP A 141 -9.31 -7.09 -8.81
C ASP A 141 -8.00 -7.88 -8.72
N THR A 142 -7.68 -8.47 -7.57
CA THR A 142 -6.42 -9.18 -7.37
C THR A 142 -6.40 -10.59 -7.96
N THR A 143 -7.52 -11.09 -8.49
CA THR A 143 -7.56 -12.39 -9.18
C THR A 143 -6.93 -12.32 -10.57
N ASN A 144 -7.04 -11.17 -11.23
CA ASN A 144 -6.54 -10.93 -12.59
C ASN A 144 -5.67 -9.65 -12.71
N TYR A 145 -5.53 -8.88 -11.62
CA TYR A 145 -4.81 -7.60 -11.56
C TYR A 145 -5.35 -6.56 -12.56
N ASN A 146 -6.66 -6.53 -12.71
CA ASN A 146 -7.36 -5.58 -13.57
C ASN A 146 -7.94 -4.42 -12.75
N TRP A 147 -7.66 -3.21 -13.20
CA TRP A 147 -8.24 -1.99 -12.66
C TRP A 147 -9.58 -1.68 -13.30
N SER A 148 -10.53 -1.31 -12.46
CA SER A 148 -11.84 -0.84 -12.88
C SER A 148 -12.24 0.41 -12.09
N GLU A 149 -13.13 1.18 -12.70
CA GLU A 149 -13.75 2.33 -12.06
C GLU A 149 -15.08 1.90 -11.45
N PRO A 150 -15.30 2.14 -10.15
CA PRO A 150 -16.56 1.80 -9.52
C PRO A 150 -17.64 2.83 -9.90
N ASN A 151 -18.89 2.38 -9.90
CA ASN A 151 -20.04 3.29 -9.93
C ASN A 151 -20.15 3.98 -8.56
N VAL A 152 -20.01 5.31 -8.55
CA VAL A 152 -20.12 6.14 -7.33
C VAL A 152 -21.38 7.00 -7.42
N SER A 153 -22.18 6.99 -6.36
CA SER A 153 -23.39 7.82 -6.24
C SER A 153 -23.42 8.53 -4.88
N GLY A 154 -24.25 9.57 -4.77
CA GLY A 154 -24.35 10.41 -3.58
C GLY A 154 -23.39 11.60 -3.57
N LYS A 155 -23.31 12.28 -2.42
CA LYS A 155 -22.40 13.43 -2.23
C LYS A 155 -21.05 12.93 -1.73
N GLY A 156 -20.06 12.91 -2.62
CA GLY A 156 -18.66 12.67 -2.26
C GLY A 156 -18.00 13.88 -1.59
N PRO A 157 -16.73 13.73 -1.14
CA PRO A 157 -15.95 14.86 -0.67
C PRO A 157 -15.73 15.88 -1.79
N ILE A 158 -15.80 17.17 -1.43
CA ILE A 158 -15.70 18.30 -2.38
C ILE A 158 -14.24 18.55 -2.80
N MET A 159 -13.29 18.12 -1.98
CA MET A 159 -11.86 18.29 -2.21
C MET A 159 -11.15 16.95 -2.17
N LYS A 160 -10.08 16.83 -2.96
CA LYS A 160 -9.13 15.72 -2.89
C LYS A 160 -8.48 15.70 -1.51
N ARG A 161 -8.12 14.50 -1.07
CA ARG A 161 -7.46 14.24 0.22
C ARG A 161 -6.22 13.41 0.02
N PHE A 162 -5.15 13.78 0.69
CA PHE A 162 -3.92 12.99 0.76
C PHE A 162 -3.45 12.86 2.21
N ASP A 163 -2.54 11.91 2.45
CA ASP A 163 -2.03 11.56 3.79
C ASP A 163 -3.15 11.23 4.79
N HIS A 164 -4.23 10.65 4.29
CA HIS A 164 -5.37 10.19 5.07
C HIS A 164 -5.24 8.69 5.37
N THR A 165 -6.13 8.17 6.23
CA THR A 165 -6.24 6.73 6.48
C THR A 165 -7.63 6.25 6.12
N ALA A 166 -7.71 4.97 5.74
CA ALA A 166 -8.97 4.29 5.53
C ALA A 166 -9.00 2.94 6.23
N ASN A 167 -10.18 2.57 6.73
CA ASN A 167 -10.46 1.27 7.33
C ASN A 167 -11.87 0.79 6.97
N VAL A 168 -12.07 -0.52 7.00
CA VAL A 168 -13.40 -1.12 6.87
C VAL A 168 -14.05 -1.20 8.25
N ILE A 169 -15.26 -0.64 8.38
CA ILE A 169 -16.08 -0.73 9.58
C ILE A 169 -17.48 -1.21 9.16
N GLY A 170 -17.80 -2.46 9.50
CA GLY A 170 -19.01 -3.12 9.02
C GLY A 170 -19.04 -3.17 7.49
N LYS A 171 -20.03 -2.51 6.88
CA LYS A 171 -20.16 -2.41 5.41
C LYS A 171 -19.57 -1.15 4.79
N TYR A 172 -18.87 -0.34 5.57
CA TYR A 172 -18.39 0.98 5.15
C TYR A 172 -16.87 1.02 5.08
N MET A 173 -16.36 1.66 4.04
CA MET A 173 -15.00 2.22 4.07
C MET A 173 -15.10 3.58 4.75
N VAL A 174 -14.44 3.72 5.90
CA VAL A 174 -14.37 4.99 6.64
C VAL A 174 -13.01 5.62 6.38
N ILE A 175 -13.04 6.85 5.86
CA ILE A 175 -11.87 7.68 5.57
C ILE A 175 -11.76 8.75 6.65
N ALA A 176 -10.58 8.91 7.23
CA ALA A 176 -10.33 9.89 8.29
C ALA A 176 -8.98 10.59 8.10
N PHE A 177 -8.89 11.80 8.66
CA PHE A 177 -7.70 12.66 8.64
C PHE A 177 -7.28 13.07 7.21
N GLY A 178 -6.01 13.46 7.06
CA GLY A 178 -5.44 13.97 5.82
C GLY A 178 -5.76 15.45 5.55
N LYS A 179 -5.10 15.98 4.52
CA LYS A 179 -5.27 17.35 4.02
C LYS A 179 -6.05 17.37 2.72
#